data_AF-A0A7J3I217-F1
#
_entry.id   AF-A0A7J3I217-F1
#
_cell.length_a   1.000
_cell.length_b   1.000
_cell.length_c   1.000
_cell.angle_alpha   90.00
_cell.angle_beta   90.00
_cell.angle_gamma   90.00
#
_symmetry.space_group_name_H-M   'P 1'
#
loop_
_entity.id
_entity.type
_entity.pdbx_description
1 polymer ?
#
loop_
_entity_poly.entity_id
_entity_poly.type
_entity_poly.pdbx_seq_one_letter_code
_entity_poly.pdbx_strand_id
1 'polypeptide(L)'
;MARYDLTVIGHLTLDTISFQGQRWLMGGSPFYGGLTACKLGAKVAVVSKVASGSHRLMFSSLLNSAGVSAFILGGRATTCFEINYG
;
A
#
# COMPACT_ATOMS: atom_id res chain seq x y z
N MET A 1 7.45 22.92 -6.36
CA MET A 1 6.59 21.94 -5.67
C MET A 1 6.19 20.85 -6.64
N ALA A 2 6.25 19.57 -6.24
CA ALA A 2 5.74 18.49 -7.08
C ALA A 2 4.21 18.55 -7.10
N ARG A 3 3.62 18.60 -8.30
CA ARG A 3 2.17 18.47 -8.50
C ARG A 3 1.83 16.99 -8.72
N TYR A 4 0.77 16.53 -8.07
CA TYR A 4 0.17 15.20 -8.21
C TYR A 4 -1.27 15.37 -8.70
N ASP A 5 -1.73 14.45 -9.55
CA ASP A 5 -3.12 14.43 -10.02
C ASP A 5 -4.03 13.78 -8.97
N LEU A 6 -3.49 12.83 -8.20
CA LEU A 6 -4.18 12.15 -7.11
C LEU A 6 -3.24 11.92 -5.93
N THR A 7 -3.73 12.18 -4.71
CA THR A 7 -3.11 11.72 -3.47
C THR A 7 -4.06 10.78 -2.75
N VAL A 8 -3.60 9.56 -2.47
CA VAL A 8 -4.38 8.57 -1.73
C VAL A 8 -3.82 8.47 -0.31
N ILE A 9 -4.68 8.66 0.68
CA ILE A 9 -4.30 8.67 2.09
C ILE A 9 -5.03 7.53 2.80
N GLY A 10 -4.27 6.69 3.50
CA GLY A 10 -4.82 5.62 4.30
C GLY A 10 -3.75 4.63 4.73
N HIS A 11 -4.14 3.57 5.43
CA HIS A 11 -3.19 2.56 5.88
C HIS A 11 -2.91 1.54 4.77
N LEU A 12 -1.62 1.22 4.58
CA LEU A 12 -1.20 0.03 3.86
C LEU A 12 -1.28 -1.14 4.82
N THR A 13 -1.64 -2.32 4.32
CA THR A 13 -1.96 -3.45 5.18
C THR A 13 -1.24 -4.72 4.77
N LEU A 14 -1.05 -5.59 5.76
CA LEU A 14 -0.65 -6.98 5.56
C LEU A 14 -1.88 -7.84 5.75
N ASP A 15 -2.52 -8.21 4.65
CA ASP A 15 -3.75 -8.99 4.68
C ASP A 15 -3.38 -10.46 4.58
N THR A 16 -3.92 -11.33 5.43
CA THR A 16 -3.90 -12.78 5.22
C THR A 16 -5.29 -13.17 4.71
N ILE A 17 -5.37 -13.43 3.42
CA ILE A 17 -6.63 -13.83 2.78
C ILE A 17 -6.54 -15.33 2.49
N SER A 18 -7.46 -16.10 3.06
CA SER A 18 -7.55 -17.55 2.85
C SER A 18 -8.77 -17.86 1.99
N PHE A 19 -8.54 -18.44 0.82
CA PHE A 19 -9.58 -19.03 -0.04
C PHE A 19 -8.99 -20.24 -0.76
N GLN A 20 -9.59 -21.42 -0.59
CA GLN A 20 -9.12 -22.69 -1.17
C GLN A 20 -7.61 -22.98 -0.96
N GLY A 21 -7.05 -22.57 0.19
CA GLY A 21 -5.63 -22.78 0.53
C GLY A 21 -4.63 -21.79 -0.09
N GLN A 22 -5.09 -20.79 -0.86
CA GLN A 22 -4.23 -19.68 -1.30
C GLN A 22 -4.12 -18.59 -0.22
N ARG A 23 -2.93 -17.97 -0.14
CA ARG A 23 -2.62 -16.88 0.81
C ARG A 23 -2.03 -15.67 0.09
N TRP A 24 -2.72 -14.53 0.16
CA TRP A 24 -2.16 -13.23 -0.21
C TRP A 24 -1.67 -12.50 1.05
N LEU A 25 -0.73 -11.56 0.91
CA LEU A 25 0.00 -10.94 2.03
C LEU A 25 0.04 -9.40 2.01
N MET A 26 -0.51 -8.77 0.98
CA MET A 26 -0.39 -7.32 0.79
C MET A 26 -1.71 -6.71 0.33
N GLY A 27 -2.08 -5.59 0.94
CA GLY A 27 -3.28 -4.88 0.56
C GLY A 27 -3.35 -3.46 1.09
N GLY A 28 -4.59 -3.08 1.44
CA GLY A 28 -4.95 -1.74 1.85
C GLY A 28 -5.46 -0.93 0.67
N SER A 29 -6.56 -0.21 0.89
CA SER A 29 -7.17 0.63 -0.12
C SER A 29 -6.20 1.62 -0.80
N PRO A 30 -5.18 2.21 -0.13
CA PRO A 30 -4.22 3.09 -0.79
C PRO A 30 -3.30 2.37 -1.78
N PHE A 31 -3.00 1.09 -1.54
CA PHE A 31 -2.16 0.30 -2.43
C PHE A 31 -2.87 0.10 -3.77
N TYR A 32 -4.08 -0.48 -3.74
CA TYR A 32 -4.84 -0.77 -4.95
C TYR A 32 -5.32 0.50 -5.66
N GLY A 33 -5.82 1.49 -4.92
CA GLY A 33 -6.26 2.76 -5.48
C GLY A 33 -5.10 3.52 -6.13
N GLY A 34 -3.95 3.58 -5.45
CA GLY A 34 -2.77 4.27 -5.97
C GLY A 34 -2.19 3.61 -7.22
N LEU A 35 -2.06 2.28 -7.21
CA LEU A 35 -1.56 1.53 -8.37
C LEU A 35 -2.51 1.62 -9.57
N THR A 36 -3.82 1.51 -9.34
CA THR A 36 -4.81 1.61 -10.42
C THR A 36 -4.77 2.97 -11.09
N ALA A 37 -4.81 4.06 -10.31
CA ALA A 37 -4.75 5.41 -10.85
C ALA A 37 -3.43 5.68 -11.59
N CYS A 38 -2.30 5.17 -11.06
CA CYS A 38 -1.01 5.29 -11.72
C CYS A 38 -0.98 4.56 -13.07
N LYS A 39 -1.53 3.34 -13.15
CA LYS A 39 -1.64 2.58 -14.41
C LYS A 39 -2.56 3.23 -15.44
N LEU A 40 -3.53 4.03 -14.99
CA LEU A 40 -4.40 4.84 -15.86
C LEU A 40 -3.75 6.16 -16.31
N GLY A 41 -2.48 6.40 -15.94
CA GLY A 41 -1.69 7.55 -16.41
C GLY A 41 -1.66 8.75 -15.47
N ALA A 42 -2.31 8.67 -14.30
CA ALA A 42 -2.24 9.76 -13.31
C ALA A 42 -0.89 9.76 -12.59
N LYS A 43 -0.39 10.95 -12.24
CA LYS A 43 0.76 11.09 -11.34
C LYS A 43 0.29 11.01 -9.89
N VAL A 44 0.63 9.91 -9.21
CA VAL A 44 0.05 9.56 -7.90
C VAL A 44 1.05 9.69 -6.76
N ALA A 45 0.57 10.21 -5.62
CA ALA A 45 1.20 10.08 -4.31
C ALA A 45 0.37 9.18 -3.38
N VAL A 46 1.04 8.34 -2.60
CA VAL A 46 0.41 7.57 -1.52
C VAL A 46 1.02 8.00 -0.19
N VAL A 47 0.17 8.40 0.76
CA VAL A 47 0.56 8.70 2.13
C VAL A 47 -0.01 7.63 3.05
N SER A 48 0.86 6.99 3.84
CA SER A 48 0.47 5.88 4.70
C SER A 48 1.33 5.81 5.96
N LYS A 49 0.87 5.03 6.95
CA LYS A 49 1.60 4.73 8.18
C LYS A 49 1.69 3.21 8.36
N VAL A 50 2.89 2.70 8.57
CA VAL A 50 3.18 1.27 8.77
C VAL A 50 4.25 1.07 9.85
N ALA A 51 4.52 -0.18 10.25
CA ALA A 51 5.63 -0.48 11.15
C ALA A 51 6.96 0.07 10.59
N SER A 52 7.78 0.66 11.46
CA SER A 52 9.14 1.08 11.10
C SER A 52 10.02 -0.10 10.68
N GLY A 53 11.15 0.20 10.03
CA GLY A 53 12.10 -0.84 9.58
C GLY A 53 11.70 -1.49 8.26
N SER A 54 11.68 -2.82 8.22
CA SER A 54 11.52 -3.61 6.98
C SER A 54 10.21 -3.35 6.26
N HIS A 55 9.08 -3.22 6.98
CA HIS A 55 7.78 -2.97 6.36
C HIS A 55 7.75 -1.64 5.62
N ARG A 56 8.28 -0.56 6.24
CA ARG A 56 8.40 0.75 5.61
C ARG A 56 9.23 0.70 4.32
N LEU A 57 10.39 0.01 4.36
CA LEU A 57 11.25 -0.14 3.19
C LEU A 57 10.57 -0.94 2.07
N MET A 58 9.92 -2.06 2.42
CA MET A 58 9.20 -2.92 1.50
C MET A 58 8.09 -2.15 0.75
N PHE A 59 7.20 -1.48 1.49
CA PHE A 59 6.11 -0.72 0.87
C PHE A 59 6.61 0.47 0.04
N SER A 60 7.63 1.18 0.53
CA SER A 60 8.21 2.31 -0.21
C SER A 60 8.83 1.84 -1.52
N SER A 61 9.59 0.73 -1.49
CA SER A 61 10.22 0.14 -2.67
C SER A 61 9.17 -0.32 -3.69
N LEU A 62 8.13 -1.04 -3.24
CA LEU A 62 7.08 -1.53 -4.12
C LEU A 62 6.32 -0.41 -4.82
N LEU A 63 5.84 0.58 -4.08
CA LEU A 63 5.11 1.72 -4.67
C LEU A 63 5.99 2.53 -5.61
N ASN A 64 7.22 2.87 -5.21
CA ASN A 64 8.14 3.63 -6.04
C ASN A 64 8.52 2.86 -7.32
N SER A 65 8.75 1.54 -7.23
CA SER A 65 9.03 0.69 -8.39
C SER A 65 7.86 0.60 -9.37
N ALA A 66 6.63 0.81 -8.88
CA ALA A 66 5.42 0.86 -9.70
C ALA A 66 5.08 2.27 -10.22
N GLY A 67 5.94 3.27 -9.99
CA GLY A 67 5.74 4.65 -10.43
C GLY A 67 4.92 5.54 -9.49
N VAL A 68 4.52 5.03 -8.31
CA VAL A 68 3.76 5.77 -7.31
C VAL A 68 4.71 6.40 -6.28
N SER A 69 4.61 7.71 -6.06
CA SER A 69 5.42 8.37 -5.01
C SER A 69 4.97 7.95 -3.62
N ALA A 70 5.84 7.29 -2.87
CA ALA A 70 5.53 6.76 -1.55
C ALA A 70 5.96 7.70 -0.40
N PHE A 71 5.01 8.14 0.41
CA PHE A 71 5.23 8.92 1.63
C PHE A 71 4.82 8.09 2.85
N ILE A 72 5.71 7.19 3.26
CA ILE A 72 5.43 6.19 4.30
C ILE A 72 5.98 6.67 5.65
N LEU A 73 5.07 6.98 6.56
CA LEU A 73 5.35 7.32 7.96
C LEU A 73 5.65 6.06 8.76
N GLY A 74 6.66 6.13 9.63
CA GLY A 74 6.97 5.06 10.58
C GLY A 74 5.99 5.04 11.76
N GLY A 75 5.66 3.85 12.23
CA GLY A 75 4.80 3.60 13.39
C GLY A 75 5.23 2.35 14.16
N ARG A 76 4.48 2.03 15.22
CA ARG A 76 4.75 0.82 16.04
C ARG A 76 4.35 -0.47 15.33
N ALA A 77 3.31 -0.45 14.51
CA ALA A 77 2.76 -1.64 13.87
C ALA A 77 2.21 -1.30 12.48
N THR A 78 2.08 -2.32 11.63
CA THR A 78 1.33 -2.27 10.37
C THR A 78 -0.07 -2.78 10.63
N THR A 79 -1.09 -2.16 10.02
CA THR A 79 -2.45 -2.68 10.08
C THR A 79 -2.51 -4.04 9.36
N CYS A 80 -3.16 -5.02 9.98
CA CYS A 80 -3.31 -6.35 9.41
C CYS A 80 -4.78 -6.74 9.40
N PHE A 81 -5.20 -7.42 8.34
CA PHE A 81 -6.50 -8.06 8.25
C PHE A 81 -6.34 -9.56 8.08
N GLU A 82 -7.20 -10.33 8.71
CA GLU A 82 -7.38 -11.75 8.42
C GLU A 82 -8.77 -11.91 7.78
N ILE A 83 -8.80 -12.45 6.58
CA ILE A 83 -10.02 -12.56 5.78
C ILE A 83 -10.16 -14.01 5.33
N ASN A 84 -11.15 -14.70 5.89
CA ASN A 84 -11.43 -16.09 5.59
C ASN A 84 -12.71 -16.17 4.75
N TYR A 85 -12.55 -16.48 3.47
CA TYR A 85 -13.66 -16.78 2.57
C TYR A 85 -13.87 -18.30 2.59
N GLY A 86 -14.93 -18.73 3.29
CA GLY A 86 -15.31 -20.14 3.44
C GLY A 86 -15.84 -20.78 2.17
#